data_AF-A0A923WSD5-F1
#
_entry.id   AF-A0A923WSD5-F1
#
_cell.length_a   1.000
_cell.length_b   1.000
_cell.length_c   1.000
_cell.angle_alpha   90.00
_cell.angle_beta   90.00
_cell.angle_gamma   90.00
#
_symmetry.space_group_name_H-M   'P 1'
#
loop_
_entity.id
_entity.type
_entity.pdbx_description
1 polymer ?
#
loop_
_entity_poly.entity_id
_entity_poly.type
_entity_poly.pdbx_seq_one_letter_code
_entity_poly.pdbx_strand_id
1 'polypeptide(L)' 'PHWKSAQFKIRRAPFYVLENAEAPAILIEVGYLTNPEEQKTLLTQAHQDLAAESIVKALLDFKETRDKQLN' A
#
# COMPACT_ATOMS: atom_id res chain seq x y z
N PRO A 1 2.99 -17.12 -9.92
CA PRO A 1 3.83 -16.08 -9.29
C PRO A 1 3.72 -16.11 -7.75
N HIS A 2 4.86 -15.98 -7.06
CA HIS A 2 5.02 -16.20 -5.62
C HIS A 2 4.26 -15.18 -4.73
N TRP A 3 3.75 -14.08 -5.29
CA TRP A 3 2.97 -13.08 -4.55
C TRP A 3 1.53 -13.51 -4.23
N LYS A 4 1.00 -14.56 -4.87
CA LYS A 4 -0.39 -15.02 -4.65
C LYS A 4 -0.61 -15.69 -3.27
N SER A 5 0.45 -15.95 -2.51
CA SER A 5 0.41 -16.66 -1.22
C SER A 5 0.89 -15.83 -0.03
N ALA A 6 1.26 -14.56 -0.23
CA ALA A 6 1.55 -13.67 0.89
C ALA A 6 0.24 -13.27 1.56
N GLN A 7 0.03 -13.68 2.80
CA GLN A 7 -1.03 -13.12 3.64
C GLN A 7 -0.71 -11.65 3.89
N PHE A 8 -1.33 -10.74 3.14
CA PHE A 8 -1.24 -9.29 3.36
C PHE A 8 -1.95 -8.91 4.67
N LYS A 9 -1.28 -9.17 5.80
CA LYS A 9 -1.79 -8.86 7.13
C LYS A 9 -1.51 -7.40 7.43
N ILE A 10 -2.55 -6.64 7.79
CA ILE A 10 -2.39 -5.29 8.33
C ILE A 10 -1.54 -5.39 9.61
N ARG A 11 -0.44 -4.65 9.65
CA ARG A 11 0.46 -4.58 10.82
C ARG A 11 0.30 -3.22 11.48
N ARG A 12 0.36 -3.20 12.80
CA ARG A 12 0.38 -1.97 13.61
C ARG A 12 1.75 -1.84 14.24
N ALA A 13 2.37 -0.68 14.09
CA ALA A 13 3.65 -0.33 14.67
C ALA A 13 3.72 1.20 14.85
N PRO A 14 4.51 1.71 15.82
CA PRO A 14 4.67 3.13 16.08
C PRO A 14 5.62 3.76 15.04
N PHE A 15 5.16 3.88 13.80
CA PHE A 15 5.91 4.59 12.78
C PHE A 15 5.72 6.09 12.97
N TYR A 16 6.81 6.82 13.16
CA TYR A 16 6.80 8.27 13.33
C TYR A 16 5.96 9.01 12.28
N VAL A 17 6.02 8.57 11.02
CA VAL A 17 5.26 9.18 9.91
C VAL A 17 3.75 8.98 9.99
N LEU A 18 3.29 8.03 10.82
CA LEU A 18 1.87 7.80 11.11
C LEU A 18 1.46 8.40 12.47
N GLU A 19 2.42 8.79 13.30
CA GLU A 19 2.13 9.46 14.56
C GLU A 19 1.61 10.88 14.30
N ASN A 20 0.59 11.29 15.05
CA ASN A 20 -0.02 12.61 14.97
C ASN A 20 -0.62 13.00 13.59
N ALA A 21 -0.94 12.02 12.74
CA ALA A 21 -1.65 12.31 11.51
C ALA A 21 -3.06 12.87 11.81
N GLU A 22 -3.35 14.09 11.33
CA GLU A 22 -4.65 14.75 11.50
C GLU A 22 -5.77 14.10 10.66
N ALA A 23 -5.39 13.22 9.73
CA ALA A 23 -6.27 12.48 8.85
C ALA A 23 -5.95 10.97 8.90
N PRO A 24 -6.82 10.09 8.37
CA PRO A 24 -6.51 8.67 8.24
C PRO A 24 -5.20 8.46 7.46
N ALA A 25 -4.23 7.76 8.07
CA ALA A 25 -2.91 7.55 7.50
C ALA A 25 -2.50 6.06 7.55
N ILE A 26 -1.79 5.62 6.51
CA ILE A 26 -1.23 4.27 6.38
C ILE A 26 0.18 4.35 5.80
N LEU A 27 1.01 3.35 6.12
CA LEU A 27 2.30 3.11 5.47
C LEU A 27 2.17 1.83 4.64
N ILE A 28 2.56 1.90 3.38
CA ILE A 28 2.52 0.77 2.45
C ILE A 28 3.95 0.32 2.15
N GLU A 29 4.22 -0.94 2.42
CA GLU A 29 5.44 -1.61 1.96
C GLU A 29 5.13 -2.30 0.64
N VAL A 30 5.72 -1.80 -0.46
CA VAL A 30 5.49 -2.33 -1.83
C VAL A 30 6.41 -3.51 -2.16
N GLY A 31 7.45 -3.74 -1.35
CA GLY A 31 8.40 -4.85 -1.43
C GLY A 31 9.73 -4.50 -0.74
N TYR A 32 10.66 -5.46 -0.73
CA TYR A 32 11.96 -5.32 -0.06
C TYR A 32 13.12 -5.16 -1.05
N LEU A 33 13.77 -3.99 -1.05
CA LEU A 33 15.01 -3.79 -1.84
C LEU A 33 16.17 -4.66 -1.35
N THR A 34 16.16 -5.09 -0.09
CA THR A 34 17.17 -6.00 0.46
C THR A 34 17.04 -7.43 -0.05
N ASN A 35 15.92 -7.78 -0.70
CA ASN A 35 15.72 -9.06 -1.38
C ASN A 35 16.08 -8.87 -2.87
N PRO A 36 17.15 -9.52 -3.39
CA PRO A 36 17.60 -9.32 -4.77
C PRO A 36 16.56 -9.63 -5.85
N GLU A 37 15.64 -10.56 -5.59
CA GLU A 37 14.58 -10.93 -6.54
C GLU A 37 13.44 -9.90 -6.55
N GLU A 38 13.06 -9.40 -5.38
CA GLU A 38 12.08 -8.31 -5.28
C GLU A 38 12.66 -7.00 -5.81
N GLN A 39 13.92 -6.68 -5.51
CA GLN A 39 14.59 -5.48 -6.00
C GLN A 39 14.50 -5.36 -7.52
N LYS A 40 14.80 -6.44 -8.27
CA LYS A 40 14.70 -6.45 -9.74
C LYS A 40 13.29 -6.11 -10.20
N THR A 41 12.27 -6.65 -9.52
CA THR A 41 10.86 -6.44 -9.85
C THR A 41 10.41 -5.02 -9.51
N LEU A 42 10.77 -4.51 -8.33
CA LEU A 42 10.45 -3.16 -7.83
C LEU A 42 10.97 -2.04 -8.75
N LEU A 43 12.07 -2.29 -9.44
CA LEU A 43 12.68 -1.33 -10.37
C LEU A 43 12.04 -1.35 -11.77
N THR A 44 11.11 -2.27 -12.04
CA THR A 44 10.41 -2.30 -13.33
C THR A 44 9.26 -1.30 -13.37
N GLN A 45 9.07 -0.64 -14.51
CA GLN A 45 7.94 0.27 -14.73
C GLN A 45 6.60 -0.45 -14.52
N ALA A 46 6.47 -1.67 -15.03
CA ALA A 46 5.23 -2.45 -14.90
C ALA A 46 4.84 -2.72 -13.43
N HIS A 47 5.80 -2.96 -12.54
CA HIS A 47 5.50 -3.15 -11.12
C HIS A 47 5.13 -1.84 -10.43
N GLN A 48 5.82 -0.74 -10.78
CA GLN A 48 5.52 0.59 -10.24
C GLN A 48 4.14 1.08 -10.68
N ASP A 49 3.78 0.87 -11.95
CA ASP A 49 2.45 1.19 -12.49
C ASP A 49 1.37 0.38 -11.77
N LEU A 50 1.57 -0.93 -11.62
CA LEU A 50 0.63 -1.79 -10.90
C LEU A 50 0.43 -1.34 -9.45
N ALA A 51 1.51 -0.97 -8.75
CA ALA A 51 1.42 -0.47 -7.38
C ALA A 51 0.67 0.87 -7.32
N ALA A 52 0.99 1.81 -8.21
CA ALA A 52 0.35 3.12 -8.28
C ALA A 52 -1.15 2.99 -8.59
N GLU A 53 -1.52 2.22 -9.61
CA GLU A 53 -2.92 1.96 -9.98
C GLU A 53 -3.70 1.33 -8.83
N SER A 54 -3.10 0.38 -8.12
CA SER A 54 -3.72 -0.28 -6.97
C SER A 54 -3.95 0.70 -5.81
N ILE A 55 -2.99 1.58 -5.54
CA ILE A 55 -3.11 2.62 -4.50
C ILE A 55 -4.22 3.63 -4.87
N VAL A 56 -4.24 4.10 -6.12
CA VAL A 56 -5.27 5.03 -6.60
C VAL A 56 -6.65 4.41 -6.47
N LYS A 57 -6.82 3.15 -6.92
CA LYS A 57 -8.08 2.43 -6.78
C LYS A 57 -8.52 2.35 -5.31
N ALA A 58 -7.61 1.99 -4.40
CA ALA A 58 -7.93 1.89 -2.98
C ALA A 58 -8.35 3.23 -2.36
N LEU A 59 -7.72 4.34 -2.77
CA LEU A 59 -8.10 5.69 -2.31
C LEU A 59 -9.49 6.09 -2.80
N LEU A 60 -9.83 5.78 -4.05
CA LEU A 60 -11.17 6.02 -4.60
C LEU A 60 -12.23 5.21 -3.86
N ASP A 61 -11.98 3.91 -3.64
CA ASP A 61 -12.88 3.02 -2.89
C ASP A 61 -13.07 3.51 -1.43
N PHE A 62 -11.97 3.95 -0.78
CA PHE A 62 -12.02 4.52 0.57
C PHE A 62 -12.85 5.81 0.61
N LYS A 63 -12.63 6.70 -0.35
CA LYS A 63 -13.40 7.96 -0.45
C LYS A 63 -14.89 7.69 -0.63
N GLU A 64 -15.27 6.82 -1.56
CA GLU A 64 -16.68 6.48 -1.80
C GLU A 64 -17.33 5.88 -0.54
N THR A 65 -16.62 4.96 0.13
CA THR A 65 -17.10 4.35 1.37
C THR A 65 -17.28 5.38 2.47
N ARG A 66 -16.32 6.30 2.61
CA ARG A 66 -16.36 7.35 3.63
C ARG A 66 -17.46 8.37 3.38
N ASP A 67 -17.64 8.80 2.13
CA ASP A 67 -18.69 9.73 1.74
C ASP A 67 -20.08 9.14 2.02
N LYS A 68 -20.29 7.84 1.77
CA LYS A 68 -21.54 7.13 2.11
C LYS A 68 -21.82 7.04 3.61
N GLN A 69 -20.79 6.99 4.46
CA GLN A 69 -20.96 6.95 5.92
C GLN A 69 -21.30 8.32 6.52
N LEU A 70 -21.04 9.40 5.79
CA LEU A 70 -21.25 10.77 6.24
C LEU A 70 -22.60 11.35 5.75
N ASN A 71 -23.29 10.65 4.87
CA ASN A 71 -24.65 10.93 4.40
C ASN A 71 -25.65 10.01 5.10
#